data_AF-A0A832WCX0-F1
#
_entry.id   AF-A0A832WCX0-F1
#
_cell.length_a   1.000
_cell.length_b   1.000
_cell.length_c   1.000
_cell.angle_alpha   90.00
_cell.angle_beta   90.00
_cell.angle_gamma   90.00
#
_symmetry.space_group_name_H-M   'P 1'
#
loop_
_entity.id
_entity.type
_entity.pdbx_description
1 polymer ?
#
loop_
_entity_poly.entity_id
_entity_poly.type
_entity_poly.pdbx_seq_one_letter_code
_entity_poly.pdbx_strand_id
1 'polypeptide(L)' 'FDEKNWVMIRPSGTEPIARIYAEADSDSRLSQTMSQYLKKTKSVLGN' A
#
# COMPACT_ATOMS: atom_id res chain seq x y z
N PHE A 1 -16.99 -3.16 3.22
CA PHE A 1 -15.61 -3.46 2.82
C PHE A 1 -15.68 -4.54 1.78
N ASP A 2 -15.11 -4.31 0.61
CA ASP A 2 -15.01 -5.34 -0.42
C ASP A 2 -13.91 -6.31 0.04
N GLU A 3 -14.28 -7.52 0.46
CA GLU A 3 -13.34 -8.49 1.06
C GLU A 3 -12.18 -8.83 0.11
N LYS A 4 -12.37 -8.63 -1.20
CA LYS A 4 -11.39 -8.92 -2.25
C LYS A 4 -10.46 -7.75 -2.59
N ASN A 5 -10.68 -6.58 -1.99
CA ASN A 5 -9.91 -5.37 -2.27
C ASN A 5 -9.48 -4.71 -0.95
N TRP A 6 -8.26 -5.00 -0.51
CA TRP A 6 -7.72 -4.47 0.75
C TRP A 6 -6.29 -3.97 0.59
N VAL A 7 -5.89 -3.05 1.47
CA VAL A 7 -4.53 -2.52 1.57
C VAL A 7 -4.11 -2.45 3.04
N MET A 8 -2.91 -2.95 3.34
CA MET A 8 -2.30 -2.89 4.67
C MET A 8 -0.94 -2.21 4.59
N ILE A 9 -0.74 -1.20 5.41
CA ILE A 9 0.54 -0.49 5.55
C ILE A 9 1.09 -0.77 6.94
N ARG A 10 2.30 -1.31 7.00
CA ARG A 10 2.98 -1.61 8.26
C ARG A 10 4.37 -0.96 8.28
N PRO A 11 4.63 0.00 9.17
CA PRO A 11 5.99 0.44 9.44
C PRO A 11 6.77 -0.70 10.11
N SER A 12 8.03 -0.88 9.71
CA SER A 12 8.93 -1.78 10.42
C SER A 12 9.32 -1.17 11.76
N GLY A 13 9.31 -1.97 12.82
CA GLY A 13 9.71 -1.51 14.17
C GLY A 13 11.23 -1.47 14.36
N THR A 14 11.98 -2.16 13.49
CA THR A 14 13.43 -2.33 13.62
C THR A 14 14.22 -1.75 12.45
N GLU A 15 13.56 -1.44 11.33
CA GLU A 15 14.20 -0.94 10.12
C GLU A 15 13.50 0.35 9.67
N PRO A 16 14.20 1.32 9.06
CA PRO A 16 13.60 2.57 8.58
C PRO A 16 12.85 2.36 7.25
N ILE A 17 11.96 1.37 7.20
CA ILE A 17 11.17 1.01 6.02
C ILE A 17 9.70 0.80 6.40
N ALA A 18 8.80 1.10 5.47
CA ALA A 18 7.38 0.75 5.55
C ALA A 18 7.05 -0.28 4.47
N ARG A 19 6.29 -1.31 4.84
CA ARG A 19 5.83 -2.35 3.92
C ARG A 19 4.36 -2.09 3.57
N ILE A 20 4.02 -2.21 2.30
CA ILE A 20 2.65 -2.05 1.78
C ILE A 20 2.25 -3.36 1.12
N TYR A 21 1.12 -3.90 1.55
CA TYR A 21 0.49 -5.09 0.98
C TYR A 21 -0.86 -4.69 0.41
N ALA A 22 -1.22 -5.26 -0.74
CA ALA A 22 -2.53 -5.05 -1.34
C ALA A 22 -3.02 -6.34 -1.99
N GLU A 23 -4.33 -6.54 -1.97
CA GLU A 23 -5.02 -7.56 -2.74
C GLU A 23 -6.08 -6.87 -3.59
N ALA A 24 -6.25 -7.36 -4.80
CA ALA A 24 -7.30 -6.93 -5.70
C ALA A 24 -7.74 -8.06 -6.62
N ASP A 25 -8.92 -7.91 -7.21
CA ASP A 25 -9.53 -8.89 -8.12
C ASP A 25 -8.86 -8.99 -9.50
N SER A 26 -7.87 -8.13 -9.80
CA SER A 26 -7.19 -8.05 -11.09
C SER A 26 -5.86 -7.32 -10.97
N ASP A 27 -4.90 -7.67 -11.83
CA ASP A 27 -3.56 -7.08 -11.85
C ASP A 27 -3.59 -5.57 -12.13
N SER A 28 -4.51 -5.11 -12.98
CA SER A 28 -4.66 -3.69 -13.30
C SER A 28 -5.09 -2.89 -12.06
N ARG A 29 -6.08 -3.39 -11.31
CA ARG A 29 -6.58 -2.74 -10.10
C ARG A 29 -5.57 -2.83 -8.96
N LEU A 30 -4.84 -3.95 -8.86
CA LEU A 30 -3.73 -4.10 -7.93
C LEU A 30 -2.65 -3.05 -8.19
N SER A 31 -2.22 -2.91 -9.44
CA SER A 31 -1.17 -1.97 -9.86
C SER A 31 -1.57 -0.51 -9.61
N GLN A 32 -2.83 -0.17 -9.90
CA GLN A 32 -3.38 1.16 -9.63
C GLN A 32 -3.44 1.45 -8.12
N THR A 33 -3.91 0.49 -7.33
CA THR A 33 -4.01 0.59 -5.88
C THR A 33 -2.62 0.75 -5.26
N MET A 34 -1.67 -0.12 -5.60
CA MET A 34 -0.29 -0.04 -5.12
C MET A 34 0.34 1.33 -5.44
N SER A 35 0.19 1.81 -6.68
CA SER A 35 0.72 3.13 -7.08
C SER A 35 0.11 4.28 -6.28
N GLN A 36 -1.21 4.25 -6.05
CA GLN A 36 -1.91 5.26 -5.27
C GLN A 36 -1.42 5.30 -3.83
N TYR A 37 -1.34 4.14 -3.18
CA TYR A 37 -0.96 4.06 -1.77
C TYR A 37 0.53 4.28 -1.54
N LEU A 38 1.41 3.90 -2.48
CA LEU A 38 2.82 4.28 -2.46
C LEU A 38 2.98 5.80 -2.51
N LYS A 39 2.27 6.48 -3.42
CA LYS A 39 2.32 7.95 -3.53
C LYS A 39 1.81 8.63 -2.27
N LYS A 40 0.66 8.19 -1.74
CA LYS A 40 0.11 8.72 -0.47
C LYS A 40 1.09 8.52 0.69
N THR A 41 1.64 7.32 0.83
CA THR A 41 2.55 6.98 1.93
C THR A 41 3.83 7.82 1.86
N LYS A 42 4.42 8.01 0.68
CA LYS A 42 5.56 8.92 0.49
C LYS A 42 5.23 10.35 0.88
N SER A 43 4.07 10.85 0.44
CA SER A 43 3.62 12.21 0.76
C SER A 43 3.40 12.44 2.26
N VAL A 44 2.94 11.43 3.00
CA VAL A 44 2.71 11.52 4.45
C VAL A 44 4.01 11.38 5.25
N LEU A 45 4.90 10.50 4.81
CA LEU A 45 6.19 10.27 5.47
C LEU A 45 7.25 11.35 5.16
N GLY A 46 6.94 12.30 4.27
CA GLY A 46 7.70 13.54 4.13
C GLY A 46 9.06 13.42 3.44
N ASN A 47 9.23 12.44 2.54
CA ASN A 47 10.41 12.33 1.66
C ASN A 47 10.10 12.82 0.25
#